data_AF-A0A2V3JCH2-F1
#
_entry.id   AF-A0A2V3JCH2-F1
#
_cell.length_a   1.000
_cell.length_b   1.000
_cell.length_c   1.000
_cell.angle_alpha   90.00
_cell.angle_beta   90.00
_cell.angle_gamma   90.00
#
_symmetry.space_group_name_H-M   'P 1'
#
loop_
_entity.id
_entity.type
_entity.pdbx_description
1 polymer ?
#
loop_
_entity_poly.entity_id
_entity_poly.type
_entity_poly.pdbx_seq_one_letter_code
_entity_poly.pdbx_strand_id
1 'polypeptide(L)'
;MIQDYYLSDLQLKSFEEWNKEKEESFDERKKIKWREKSKEDKYKMWLEEVFEKPLAQKKKRLQENLREKKDINDFYPHSKEKEDLEYLPKNSVLIKISFTLKKPYTSKDEGEFHIINGRIFENPIVRDKFTGLPMVRPSTWKGHLRFASRMVEWDKGNKEKIIRRLFGNESEENALKGRLYFFPTFFKEKPERDVITPLKRDTRTPVKGKSPISLEVMKRGAKGEFYLLYVPYPGGKDFKGEEVEEDLRFLVEALKLMFYTYGFSAKKTSGFGVIEKLKEDNVVVCPEDKKDIFSMLYTKVNNNVKDGA
;
A
#
# COMPACT_ATOMS: atom_id res chain seq x y z
N MET A 1 -27.05 -9.90 -21.69
CA MET A 1 -26.12 -8.79 -22.02
C MET A 1 -26.06 -7.89 -20.81
N ILE A 2 -24.93 -7.84 -20.10
CA ILE A 2 -24.71 -6.82 -19.07
C ILE A 2 -24.54 -5.51 -19.84
N GLN A 3 -25.58 -4.68 -19.85
CA GLN A 3 -25.54 -3.35 -20.42
C GLN A 3 -24.67 -2.53 -19.47
N ASP A 4 -23.43 -2.28 -19.88
CA ASP A 4 -22.50 -1.52 -19.06
C ASP A 4 -22.97 -0.07 -19.03
N TYR A 5 -23.53 0.37 -17.90
CA TYR A 5 -24.14 1.69 -17.69
C TYR A 5 -23.23 2.85 -18.13
N TYR A 6 -21.92 2.63 -18.11
CA TYR A 6 -20.94 3.61 -18.56
C TYR A 6 -20.92 3.79 -20.08
N LEU A 7 -21.24 2.75 -20.86
CA LEU A 7 -21.22 2.76 -22.32
C LEU A 7 -22.49 3.37 -22.92
N SER A 8 -23.63 3.28 -22.23
CA SER A 8 -24.90 3.86 -22.70
C SER A 8 -24.89 5.39 -22.69
N ASP A 9 -24.04 6.00 -21.87
CA ASP A 9 -23.95 7.45 -21.68
C ASP A 9 -22.84 8.11 -22.51
N LEU A 10 -21.98 7.32 -23.16
CA LEU A 10 -20.89 7.83 -23.97
C LEU A 10 -21.33 7.83 -25.44
N GLN A 11 -21.44 9.01 -26.06
CA GLN A 11 -21.53 9.13 -27.52
C GLN A 11 -20.17 8.78 -28.14
N LEU A 12 -19.89 7.48 -28.26
CA LEU A 12 -18.64 6.97 -28.81
C LEU A 12 -18.66 7.11 -30.34
N LYS A 13 -17.75 7.89 -30.90
CA LYS A 13 -17.54 7.94 -32.36
C LYS A 13 -16.98 6.61 -32.86
N SER A 14 -17.42 6.17 -34.04
CA SER A 14 -16.82 5.00 -34.68
C SER A 14 -15.33 5.23 -35.01
N PHE A 15 -14.58 4.14 -35.18
CA PHE A 15 -13.16 4.23 -35.55
C PHE A 15 -12.97 4.98 -36.87
N GLU A 16 -13.82 4.69 -37.85
CA GLU A 16 -13.79 5.28 -39.19
C GLU A 16 -14.05 6.79 -39.16
N GLU A 17 -15.09 7.24 -38.44
CA GLU A 17 -15.41 8.66 -38.29
C GLU A 17 -14.29 9.41 -37.54
N TRP A 18 -13.84 8.87 -36.40
CA TRP A 18 -12.76 9.47 -35.62
C TRP A 18 -11.46 9.57 -36.43
N ASN A 19 -11.11 8.52 -37.18
CA ASN A 19 -9.87 8.49 -37.96
C ASN A 19 -9.89 9.54 -39.09
N LYS A 20 -11.05 9.71 -39.75
CA LYS A 20 -11.24 10.72 -40.80
C LYS A 20 -11.12 12.14 -40.22
N GLU A 21 -11.87 12.45 -39.17
CA GLU A 21 -11.81 13.77 -38.52
C GLU A 21 -10.41 14.10 -38.00
N LYS A 22 -9.71 13.11 -37.41
CA LYS A 22 -8.34 13.28 -36.94
C LYS A 22 -7.39 13.65 -38.07
N GLU A 23 -7.47 12.94 -39.19
CA GLU A 23 -6.64 13.22 -40.34
C GLU A 23 -6.93 14.61 -40.94
N GLU A 24 -8.21 15.00 -41.01
CA GLU A 24 -8.62 16.32 -41.48
C GLU A 24 -8.13 17.46 -40.57
N SER A 25 -7.97 17.20 -39.27
CA SER A 25 -7.44 18.18 -38.29
C SER A 25 -5.94 18.48 -38.43
N PHE A 26 -5.21 17.70 -39.24
CA PHE A 26 -3.76 17.83 -39.38
C PHE A 26 -3.35 18.73 -40.53
N ASP A 27 -2.19 19.38 -40.39
CA ASP A 27 -1.48 19.99 -41.52
C ASP A 27 -0.96 18.91 -42.49
N GLU A 28 -0.64 19.28 -43.73
CA GLU A 28 -0.24 18.30 -44.77
C GLU A 28 0.98 17.46 -44.39
N ARG A 29 1.94 18.01 -43.63
CA ARG A 29 3.10 17.24 -43.16
C ARG A 29 2.69 16.17 -42.15
N LYS A 30 1.75 16.48 -41.25
CA LYS A 30 1.22 15.53 -40.27
C LYS A 30 0.29 14.51 -40.89
N LYS A 31 -0.48 14.86 -41.93
CA LYS A 31 -1.31 13.90 -42.68
C LYS A 31 -0.49 12.77 -43.29
N ILE A 32 0.65 13.08 -43.92
CA ILE A 32 1.57 12.07 -44.46
C ILE A 32 2.01 11.09 -43.37
N LYS A 33 2.52 11.61 -42.24
CA LYS A 33 2.91 10.78 -41.08
C LYS A 33 1.76 10.00 -40.47
N TRP A 34 0.53 10.54 -40.51
CA TRP A 34 -0.66 9.84 -40.04
C TRP A 34 -1.01 8.67 -40.95
N ARG A 35 -0.95 8.84 -42.27
CA ARG A 35 -1.19 7.79 -43.25
C ARG A 35 -0.19 6.63 -43.13
N GLU A 36 1.06 6.93 -42.79
CA GLU A 36 2.13 5.95 -42.55
C GLU A 36 1.92 5.09 -41.28
N LYS A 37 1.13 5.53 -40.30
CA LYS A 37 0.85 4.75 -39.09
C LYS A 37 0.03 3.49 -39.41
N SER A 38 0.38 2.40 -38.74
CA SER A 38 -0.38 1.15 -38.81
C SER A 38 -1.83 1.33 -38.36
N LYS A 39 -2.74 0.50 -38.88
CA LYS A 39 -4.15 0.47 -38.44
C LYS A 39 -4.25 0.15 -36.94
N GLU A 40 -3.40 -0.74 -36.44
CA GLU A 40 -3.33 -1.13 -35.02
C GLU A 40 -2.96 0.05 -34.11
N ASP A 41 -1.97 0.86 -34.50
CA ASP A 41 -1.58 2.05 -33.72
C ASP A 41 -2.69 3.09 -33.69
N LYS A 42 -3.36 3.30 -34.84
CA LYS A 42 -4.52 4.20 -34.92
C LYS A 42 -5.66 3.69 -34.05
N TYR A 43 -5.91 2.38 -34.05
CA TYR A 43 -6.96 1.77 -33.25
C TYR A 43 -6.70 1.90 -31.74
N LYS A 44 -5.45 1.73 -31.30
CA LYS A 44 -5.06 2.02 -29.90
C LYS A 44 -5.30 3.48 -29.53
N MET A 45 -4.91 4.41 -30.40
CA MET A 45 -5.17 5.85 -30.19
C MET A 45 -6.67 6.17 -30.14
N TRP A 46 -7.48 5.51 -30.95
CA TRP A 46 -8.94 5.64 -30.91
C TRP A 46 -9.51 5.15 -29.59
N LEU A 47 -9.13 3.94 -29.14
CA LEU A 47 -9.56 3.41 -27.83
C LEU A 47 -9.17 4.37 -26.71
N GLU A 48 -7.93 4.85 -26.68
CA GLU A 48 -7.48 5.77 -25.64
C GLU A 48 -8.27 7.08 -25.61
N GLU A 49 -8.51 7.71 -26.77
CA GLU A 49 -9.12 9.02 -26.85
C GLU A 49 -10.64 9.02 -26.75
N VAL A 50 -11.29 8.04 -27.39
CA VAL A 50 -12.75 7.97 -27.49
C VAL A 50 -13.34 7.20 -26.31
N PHE A 51 -12.62 6.23 -25.77
CA PHE A 51 -13.13 5.35 -24.72
C PHE A 51 -12.46 5.58 -23.37
N GLU A 52 -11.16 5.33 -23.27
CA GLU A 52 -10.47 5.23 -21.97
C GLU A 52 -10.40 6.59 -21.25
N LYS A 53 -10.05 7.66 -21.96
CA LYS A 53 -9.98 9.01 -21.38
C LYS A 53 -11.33 9.54 -20.90
N PRO A 54 -12.41 9.53 -21.72
CA PRO A 54 -13.73 9.96 -21.26
C PRO A 54 -14.24 9.16 -20.08
N LEU A 55 -14.07 7.84 -20.10
CA LEU A 55 -14.51 6.96 -19.02
C LEU A 55 -13.77 7.27 -17.71
N ALA A 56 -12.45 7.42 -17.77
CA ALA A 56 -11.64 7.79 -16.62
C ALA A 56 -11.99 9.17 -16.06
N GLN A 57 -12.26 10.16 -16.92
CA GLN A 57 -12.72 11.48 -16.48
C GLN A 57 -14.07 11.40 -15.78
N LYS A 58 -15.02 10.64 -16.33
CA LYS A 58 -16.35 10.42 -15.72
C LYS A 58 -16.20 9.72 -14.37
N LYS A 59 -15.42 8.64 -14.30
CA LYS A 59 -15.10 7.93 -13.05
C LYS A 59 -14.48 8.86 -12.01
N LYS A 60 -13.53 9.71 -12.41
CA LYS A 60 -12.91 10.70 -11.53
C LYS A 60 -13.92 11.72 -11.00
N ARG A 61 -14.78 12.28 -11.86
CA ARG A 61 -15.85 13.21 -11.45
C ARG A 61 -16.83 12.57 -10.47
N LEU A 62 -17.24 11.33 -10.72
CA LEU A 62 -18.10 10.58 -9.81
C LEU A 62 -17.44 10.35 -8.45
N GLN A 63 -16.16 9.94 -8.44
CA GLN A 63 -15.41 9.82 -7.20
C GLN A 63 -15.30 11.16 -6.47
N GLU A 64 -15.04 12.26 -7.16
CA GLU A 64 -14.99 13.60 -6.57
C GLU A 64 -16.33 14.02 -5.97
N ASN A 65 -17.46 13.65 -6.60
CA ASN A 65 -18.80 13.92 -6.07
C ASN A 65 -19.16 13.03 -4.87
N LEU A 66 -18.66 11.79 -4.85
CA LEU A 66 -18.87 10.83 -3.75
C LEU A 66 -17.87 11.02 -2.60
N ARG A 67 -16.84 11.87 -2.77
CA ARG A 67 -15.88 12.18 -1.71
C ARG A 67 -16.58 12.99 -0.64
N GLU A 68 -17.01 12.29 0.39
CA GLU A 68 -17.29 12.91 1.68
C GLU A 68 -15.95 13.29 2.34
N LYS A 69 -15.92 14.45 3.01
CA LYS A 69 -14.82 14.78 3.93
C LYS A 69 -14.93 13.86 5.15
N LYS A 70 -14.51 12.60 5.00
CA LYS A 70 -14.36 11.68 6.13
C LYS A 70 -13.08 11.99 6.86
N ASP A 71 -13.14 11.98 8.18
CA ASP A 71 -11.92 11.99 8.95
C ASP A 71 -11.27 10.61 8.78
N ILE A 72 -10.00 10.59 8.37
CA ILE A 72 -9.26 9.34 8.28
C ILE A 72 -9.11 8.67 9.65
N ASN A 73 -9.28 9.44 10.73
CA ASN A 73 -9.24 8.94 12.09
C ASN A 73 -10.38 7.98 12.38
N ASP A 74 -11.51 8.07 11.66
CA ASP A 74 -12.67 7.16 11.81
C ASP A 74 -12.34 5.70 11.40
N PHE A 75 -11.24 5.49 10.68
CA PHE A 75 -10.77 4.15 10.29
C PHE A 75 -9.87 3.50 11.35
N TYR A 76 -9.52 4.23 12.40
CA TYR A 76 -8.56 3.79 13.42
C TYR A 76 -9.24 3.60 14.78
N PRO A 77 -8.80 2.61 15.57
CA PRO A 77 -9.20 2.52 16.96
C PRO A 77 -8.64 3.72 17.74
N HIS A 78 -9.45 4.29 18.62
CA HIS A 78 -9.10 5.47 19.39
C HIS A 78 -8.14 5.10 20.53
N SER A 79 -6.84 5.09 20.22
CA SER A 79 -5.76 4.74 21.18
C SER A 79 -5.74 5.53 22.51
N LYS A 80 -6.45 6.66 22.62
CA LYS A 80 -6.51 7.48 23.83
C LYS A 80 -7.70 7.14 24.75
N GLU A 81 -8.73 6.51 24.20
CA GLU A 81 -9.94 6.17 24.94
C GLU A 81 -9.81 4.70 25.32
N LYS A 82 -9.52 4.42 26.60
CA LYS A 82 -9.42 3.05 27.13
C LYS A 82 -10.63 2.18 26.74
N GLU A 83 -11.76 2.84 26.51
CA GLU A 83 -13.08 2.30 26.16
C GLU A 83 -13.04 1.30 24.99
N ASP A 84 -12.26 1.53 23.93
CA ASP A 84 -12.19 0.61 22.78
C ASP A 84 -11.57 -0.76 23.14
N LEU A 85 -10.59 -0.76 24.04
CA LEU A 85 -9.89 -1.98 24.46
C LEU A 85 -10.61 -2.71 25.60
N GLU A 86 -11.48 -2.03 26.35
CA GLU A 86 -12.25 -2.61 27.46
C GLU A 86 -13.18 -3.74 27.00
N TYR A 87 -13.68 -3.66 25.77
CA TYR A 87 -14.53 -4.70 25.17
C TYR A 87 -13.75 -5.86 24.53
N LEU A 88 -12.42 -5.80 24.51
CA LEU A 88 -11.59 -6.84 23.91
C LEU A 88 -11.16 -7.90 24.94
N PRO A 89 -10.83 -9.12 24.48
CA PRO A 89 -10.28 -10.15 25.36
C PRO A 89 -9.05 -9.67 26.12
N LYS A 90 -8.90 -10.14 27.37
CA LYS A 90 -7.72 -9.85 28.20
C LYS A 90 -6.43 -10.15 27.45
N ASN A 91 -5.44 -9.27 27.61
CA ASN A 91 -4.15 -9.29 26.90
C ASN A 91 -4.22 -8.96 25.40
N SER A 92 -5.32 -8.36 24.92
CA SER A 92 -5.32 -7.69 23.61
C SER A 92 -4.37 -6.49 23.66
N VAL A 93 -3.65 -6.26 22.56
CA VAL A 93 -2.64 -5.19 22.47
C VAL A 93 -2.83 -4.42 21.17
N LEU A 94 -3.09 -3.12 21.28
CA LEU A 94 -3.06 -2.19 20.17
C LEU A 94 -1.69 -1.55 20.05
N ILE A 95 -1.10 -1.61 18.87
CA ILE A 95 0.20 -1.04 18.54
C ILE A 95 -0.02 0.03 17.48
N LYS A 96 0.36 1.26 17.80
CA LYS A 96 0.38 2.39 16.88
C LYS A 96 1.83 2.85 16.67
N ILE A 97 2.24 2.91 15.42
CA ILE A 97 3.58 3.37 15.01
C ILE A 97 3.45 4.50 14.01
N SER A 98 3.90 5.70 14.39
CA SER A 98 4.01 6.84 13.48
C SER A 98 5.38 6.83 12.83
N PHE A 99 5.46 6.59 11.52
CA PHE A 99 6.73 6.42 10.81
C PHE A 99 6.96 7.48 9.73
N THR A 100 8.22 7.63 9.35
CA THR A 100 8.66 8.41 8.19
C THR A 100 9.38 7.49 7.21
N LEU A 101 9.06 7.58 5.92
CA LEU A 101 9.70 6.77 4.89
C LEU A 101 11.18 7.17 4.70
N LYS A 102 12.10 6.23 4.91
CA LYS A 102 13.52 6.40 4.56
C LYS A 102 13.76 6.17 3.08
N LYS A 103 13.01 5.25 2.47
CA LYS A 103 13.01 4.98 1.03
C LYS A 103 11.58 5.06 0.48
N PRO A 104 11.41 5.39 -0.81
CA PRO A 104 10.09 5.56 -1.40
C PRO A 104 9.20 4.33 -1.22
N TYR A 105 7.90 4.56 -1.17
CA TYR A 105 6.89 3.50 -1.17
C TYR A 105 6.09 3.55 -2.47
N THR A 106 5.88 2.38 -3.06
CA THR A 106 4.94 2.20 -4.16
C THR A 106 4.16 0.91 -3.98
N SER A 107 2.95 0.92 -4.50
CA SER A 107 2.07 -0.24 -4.66
C SER A 107 1.51 -0.17 -6.08
N LYS A 108 1.05 -1.31 -6.58
CA LYS A 108 0.38 -1.34 -7.88
C LYS A 108 -1.12 -1.30 -7.62
N ASP A 109 -1.78 -0.22 -8.03
CA ASP A 109 -3.24 -0.24 -8.12
C ASP A 109 -3.65 -1.13 -9.29
N GLU A 110 -4.68 -1.92 -9.08
CA GLU A 110 -5.34 -2.72 -10.12
C GLU A 110 -6.54 -1.97 -10.71
N GLY A 111 -6.79 -0.75 -10.23
CA GLY A 111 -7.83 0.13 -10.75
C GLY A 111 -7.63 0.43 -12.23
N GLU A 112 -8.71 0.29 -12.98
CA GLU A 112 -8.72 0.61 -14.41
C GLU A 112 -8.79 2.15 -14.61
N PHE A 113 -7.99 2.65 -15.53
CA PHE A 113 -8.02 4.03 -16.05
C PHE A 113 -7.63 5.16 -15.07
N HIS A 114 -6.40 5.14 -14.53
CA HIS A 114 -5.88 6.28 -13.77
C HIS A 114 -5.38 7.38 -14.71
N ILE A 115 -5.95 8.58 -14.62
CA ILE A 115 -5.47 9.75 -15.35
C ILE A 115 -4.63 10.65 -14.45
N ILE A 116 -3.41 10.94 -14.89
CA ILE A 116 -2.55 11.99 -14.34
C ILE A 116 -2.24 12.97 -15.48
N ASN A 117 -2.55 14.26 -15.28
CA ASN A 117 -2.34 15.33 -16.28
C ASN A 117 -2.91 15.01 -17.69
N GLY A 118 -4.11 14.43 -17.74
CA GLY A 118 -4.80 14.12 -19.01
C GLY A 118 -4.25 12.90 -19.76
N ARG A 119 -3.29 12.17 -19.18
CA ARG A 119 -2.73 10.93 -19.72
C ARG A 119 -3.01 9.76 -18.79
N ILE A 120 -3.20 8.59 -19.39
CA ILE A 120 -3.33 7.35 -18.66
C ILE A 120 -1.98 7.02 -18.05
N PHE A 121 -2.01 6.73 -16.75
CA PHE A 121 -0.83 6.43 -15.98
C PHE A 121 -0.80 4.93 -15.69
N GLU A 122 0.26 4.27 -16.13
CA GLU A 122 0.33 2.79 -16.14
C GLU A 122 0.53 2.16 -14.76
N ASN A 123 1.29 2.82 -13.88
CA ASN A 123 1.67 2.24 -12.58
C ASN A 123 1.26 3.14 -11.39
N PRO A 124 -0.04 3.42 -11.24
CA PRO A 124 -0.57 4.27 -10.18
C PRO A 124 -0.43 3.59 -8.82
N ILE A 125 -0.32 4.41 -7.78
CA ILE A 125 -0.34 3.94 -6.41
C ILE A 125 -1.77 3.61 -5.99
N VAL A 126 -1.91 2.55 -5.18
CA VAL A 126 -3.19 2.18 -4.58
C VAL A 126 -3.78 3.34 -3.79
N ARG A 127 -5.05 3.63 -4.04
CA ARG A 127 -5.85 4.58 -3.25
C ARG A 127 -7.05 3.91 -2.60
N ASP A 128 -7.49 4.48 -1.50
CA ASP A 128 -8.82 4.17 -0.97
C ASP A 128 -9.91 4.82 -1.85
N LYS A 129 -11.03 4.11 -2.00
CA LYS A 129 -12.10 4.51 -2.92
C LYS A 129 -12.93 5.67 -2.38
N PHE A 130 -13.04 5.81 -1.07
CA PHE A 130 -13.88 6.85 -0.44
C PHE A 130 -13.09 8.14 -0.20
N THR A 131 -11.90 8.03 0.40
CA THR A 131 -11.04 9.17 0.71
C THR A 131 -10.23 9.63 -0.51
N GLY A 132 -9.95 8.73 -1.45
CA GLY A 132 -9.06 9.00 -2.59
C GLY A 132 -7.58 9.14 -2.23
N LEU A 133 -7.21 8.92 -0.97
CA LEU A 133 -5.84 9.04 -0.48
C LEU A 133 -5.00 7.82 -0.88
N PRO A 134 -3.71 8.00 -1.22
CA PRO A 134 -2.79 6.88 -1.35
C PRO A 134 -2.73 6.08 -0.05
N MET A 135 -2.66 4.76 -0.15
CA MET A 135 -2.64 3.92 1.04
C MET A 135 -1.75 2.68 0.96
N VAL A 136 -1.44 2.14 2.14
CA VAL A 136 -1.04 0.75 2.33
C VAL A 136 -2.28 -0.04 2.75
N ARG A 137 -2.65 -1.06 1.97
CA ARG A 137 -3.82 -1.90 2.30
C ARG A 137 -3.52 -2.75 3.55
N PRO A 138 -4.53 -3.09 4.37
CA PRO A 138 -4.38 -4.08 5.44
C PRO A 138 -3.77 -5.41 4.96
N SER A 139 -4.20 -5.90 3.80
CA SER A 139 -3.68 -7.12 3.18
C SER A 139 -2.21 -6.97 2.77
N THR A 140 -1.80 -5.78 2.32
CA THR A 140 -0.40 -5.46 2.02
C THR A 140 0.46 -5.52 3.28
N TRP A 141 0.01 -4.91 4.38
CA TRP A 141 0.70 -5.03 5.67
C TRP A 141 0.82 -6.49 6.13
N LYS A 142 -0.30 -7.23 6.12
CA LYS A 142 -0.34 -8.66 6.48
C LYS A 142 0.68 -9.47 5.67
N GLY A 143 0.70 -9.28 4.35
CA GLY A 143 1.61 -10.00 3.46
C GLY A 143 3.09 -9.72 3.73
N HIS A 144 3.45 -8.45 3.94
CA HIS A 144 4.83 -8.06 4.24
C HIS A 144 5.28 -8.51 5.62
N LEU A 145 4.42 -8.38 6.63
CA LEU A 145 4.76 -8.83 7.99
C LEU A 145 4.87 -10.35 8.04
N ARG A 146 3.97 -11.09 7.38
CA ARG A 146 4.05 -12.56 7.28
C ARG A 146 5.34 -13.00 6.59
N PHE A 147 5.77 -12.28 5.55
CA PHE A 147 7.07 -12.54 4.92
C PHE A 147 8.22 -12.29 5.89
N ALA A 148 8.23 -11.16 6.60
CA ALA A 148 9.28 -10.84 7.58
C ALA A 148 9.31 -11.86 8.72
N SER A 149 8.15 -12.33 9.21
CA SER A 149 8.05 -13.37 10.23
C SER A 149 8.75 -14.67 9.82
N ARG A 150 8.69 -15.06 8.54
CA ARG A 150 9.40 -16.27 8.06
C ARG A 150 10.92 -16.12 8.14
N MET A 151 11.40 -14.87 8.05
CA MET A 151 12.83 -14.52 8.10
C MET A 151 13.35 -14.32 9.53
N VAL A 152 12.49 -14.33 10.54
CA VAL A 152 12.93 -14.27 11.94
C VAL A 152 13.74 -15.53 12.27
N GLU A 153 14.90 -15.32 12.87
CA GLU A 153 15.69 -16.37 13.50
C GLU A 153 15.04 -16.69 14.86
N TRP A 154 14.27 -17.78 14.88
CA TRP A 154 13.56 -18.29 16.02
C TRP A 154 13.59 -19.82 15.96
N ASP A 155 13.44 -20.50 17.09
CA ASP A 155 13.40 -21.96 17.13
C ASP A 155 12.45 -22.52 16.05
N LYS A 156 12.96 -23.39 15.17
CA LYS A 156 12.28 -23.77 13.92
C LYS A 156 10.94 -24.47 14.17
N GLY A 157 10.86 -25.33 15.19
CA GLY A 157 9.65 -26.06 15.54
C GLY A 157 8.56 -25.15 16.12
N ASN A 158 8.98 -24.11 16.83
CA ASN A 158 8.06 -23.15 17.45
C ASN A 158 7.65 -22.02 16.48
N LYS A 159 8.55 -21.55 15.62
CA LYS A 159 8.30 -20.44 14.68
C LYS A 159 7.05 -20.63 13.83
N GLU A 160 6.89 -21.80 13.20
CA GLU A 160 5.76 -22.05 12.32
C GLU A 160 4.43 -22.07 13.09
N LYS A 161 4.45 -22.54 14.35
CA LYS A 161 3.27 -22.47 15.23
C LYS A 161 2.90 -21.03 15.54
N ILE A 162 3.88 -20.20 15.94
CA ILE A 162 3.67 -18.76 16.18
C ILE A 162 3.10 -18.06 14.94
N ILE A 163 3.68 -18.30 13.75
CA ILE A 163 3.20 -17.70 12.49
C ILE A 163 1.75 -18.11 12.22
N ARG A 164 1.37 -19.37 12.44
CA ARG A 164 -0.02 -19.83 12.28
C ARG A 164 -0.96 -19.16 13.28
N ARG A 165 -0.57 -19.02 14.56
CA ARG A 165 -1.37 -18.29 15.56
C ARG A 165 -1.58 -16.83 15.16
N LEU A 166 -0.51 -16.14 14.75
CA LEU A 166 -0.57 -14.72 14.41
C LEU A 166 -1.38 -14.43 13.13
N PHE A 167 -1.19 -15.21 12.05
CA PHE A 167 -1.75 -14.89 10.73
C PHE A 167 -2.96 -15.73 10.32
N GLY A 168 -3.18 -16.86 11.02
CA GLY A 168 -4.16 -17.88 10.66
C GLY A 168 -3.69 -18.81 9.53
N ASN A 169 -4.52 -19.80 9.22
CA ASN A 169 -4.39 -20.72 8.09
C ASN A 169 -5.73 -20.91 7.37
N GLU A 170 -5.66 -21.27 6.09
CA GLU A 170 -6.84 -21.45 5.21
C GLU A 170 -7.17 -22.92 4.94
N SER A 171 -6.65 -23.87 5.73
CA SER A 171 -6.96 -25.29 5.50
C SER A 171 -8.39 -25.61 5.91
N GLU A 172 -9.18 -26.19 4.99
CA GLU A 172 -10.61 -26.46 5.11
C GLU A 172 -11.02 -27.22 6.38
N GLU A 173 -10.20 -28.16 6.86
CA GLU A 173 -10.50 -28.98 8.05
C GLU A 173 -10.21 -28.28 9.39
N ASN A 174 -9.37 -27.22 9.41
CA ASN A 174 -8.90 -26.57 10.64
C ASN A 174 -8.55 -25.09 10.39
N ALA A 175 -9.50 -24.31 9.87
CA ALA A 175 -9.31 -22.90 9.61
C ALA A 175 -9.19 -22.12 10.94
N LEU A 176 -7.98 -21.71 11.30
CA LEU A 176 -7.74 -20.85 12.45
C LEU A 176 -7.70 -19.39 11.98
N LYS A 177 -8.54 -18.56 12.60
CA LYS A 177 -8.45 -17.11 12.47
C LYS A 177 -7.17 -16.64 13.16
N GLY A 178 -6.39 -15.80 12.48
CA GLY A 178 -5.18 -15.22 13.06
C GLY A 178 -5.47 -14.22 14.18
N ARG A 179 -4.51 -14.08 15.09
CA ARG A 179 -4.53 -13.12 16.21
C ARG A 179 -4.24 -11.67 15.81
N LEU A 180 -3.77 -11.42 14.58
CA LEU A 180 -3.43 -10.07 14.09
C LEU A 180 -4.50 -9.46 13.19
N TYR A 181 -4.89 -8.24 13.53
CA TYR A 181 -5.82 -7.39 12.79
C TYR A 181 -5.09 -6.15 12.29
N PHE A 182 -5.09 -5.96 10.97
CA PHE A 182 -4.35 -4.89 10.29
C PHE A 182 -5.29 -3.77 9.87
N PHE A 183 -4.83 -2.53 9.99
CA PHE A 183 -5.56 -1.34 9.56
C PHE A 183 -4.89 -0.71 8.34
N PRO A 184 -5.63 0.07 7.51
CA PRO A 184 -5.05 0.76 6.38
C PRO A 184 -4.14 1.90 6.85
N THR A 185 -3.04 2.16 6.15
CA THR A 185 -2.27 3.40 6.37
C THR A 185 -2.59 4.37 5.24
N PHE A 186 -3.10 5.57 5.57
CA PHE A 186 -3.31 6.64 4.59
C PHE A 186 -2.13 7.60 4.58
N PHE A 187 -1.70 8.02 3.38
CA PHE A 187 -0.74 9.10 3.21
C PHE A 187 -1.49 10.40 2.92
N LYS A 188 -1.19 11.45 3.68
CA LYS A 188 -1.80 12.79 3.47
C LYS A 188 -1.05 13.58 2.39
N GLU A 189 0.24 13.28 2.23
CA GLU A 189 1.08 13.85 1.20
C GLU A 189 0.65 13.35 -0.19
N LYS A 190 0.86 14.18 -1.21
CA LYS A 190 0.57 13.79 -2.58
C LYS A 190 1.66 12.84 -3.09
N PRO A 191 1.29 11.79 -3.83
CA PRO A 191 2.28 10.95 -4.48
C PRO A 191 2.93 11.71 -5.63
N GLU A 192 4.14 11.30 -5.98
CA GLU A 192 4.93 11.91 -7.04
C GLU A 192 5.30 10.88 -8.10
N ARG A 193 5.64 11.37 -9.29
CA ARG A 193 6.16 10.54 -10.36
C ARG A 193 7.60 10.14 -10.07
N ASP A 194 7.91 8.89 -10.33
CA ASP A 194 9.25 8.34 -10.36
C ASP A 194 9.48 7.53 -11.63
N VAL A 195 10.74 7.25 -11.93
CA VAL A 195 11.12 6.51 -13.14
C VAL A 195 12.13 5.43 -12.78
N ILE A 196 11.82 4.20 -13.15
CA ILE A 196 12.77 3.08 -13.11
C ILE A 196 13.20 2.77 -14.53
N THR A 197 14.51 2.69 -14.76
CA THR A 197 15.09 2.34 -16.06
C THR A 197 15.80 1.00 -15.95
N PRO A 198 15.14 -0.12 -16.30
CA PRO A 198 15.82 -1.41 -16.43
C PRO A 198 17.00 -1.32 -17.40
N LEU A 199 18.17 -1.77 -16.97
CA LEU A 199 19.37 -1.82 -17.82
C LEU A 199 19.66 -3.25 -18.24
N LYS A 200 20.09 -3.41 -19.49
CA LYS A 200 20.72 -4.63 -19.99
C LYS A 200 22.03 -4.88 -19.22
N ARG A 201 22.27 -6.11 -18.75
CA ARG A 201 23.43 -6.42 -17.89
C ARG A 201 24.76 -6.36 -18.65
N ASP A 202 24.75 -6.79 -19.90
CA ASP A 202 25.87 -6.84 -20.84
C ASP A 202 26.30 -5.45 -21.30
N THR A 203 25.35 -4.62 -21.75
CA THR A 203 25.65 -3.32 -22.36
C THR A 203 25.47 -2.14 -21.41
N ARG A 204 24.85 -2.35 -20.24
CA ARG A 204 24.39 -1.29 -19.31
C ARG A 204 23.47 -0.24 -19.96
N THR A 205 22.85 -0.55 -21.11
CA THR A 205 21.93 0.35 -21.80
C THR A 205 20.47 0.07 -21.42
N PRO A 206 19.56 1.07 -21.50
CA PRO A 206 18.14 0.85 -21.27
C PRO A 206 17.55 -0.28 -22.12
N VAL A 207 16.72 -1.12 -21.51
CA VAL A 207 16.03 -2.19 -22.23
C VAL A 207 14.99 -1.59 -23.16
N LYS A 208 15.22 -1.69 -24.48
CA LYS A 208 14.32 -1.21 -25.53
C LYS A 208 12.91 -1.81 -25.35
N GLY A 209 11.89 -0.95 -25.33
CA GLY A 209 10.49 -1.36 -25.14
C GLY A 209 10.07 -1.67 -23.70
N LYS A 210 10.99 -1.63 -22.72
CA LYS A 210 10.69 -1.83 -21.28
C LYS A 210 11.16 -0.68 -20.38
N SER A 211 11.82 0.33 -20.94
CA SER A 211 12.41 1.44 -20.21
C SER A 211 12.16 2.74 -20.98
N PRO A 212 11.91 3.88 -20.30
CA PRO A 212 11.72 4.05 -18.85
C PRO A 212 10.32 3.61 -18.36
N ILE A 213 10.26 3.01 -17.17
CA ILE A 213 9.00 2.66 -16.50
C ILE A 213 8.63 3.80 -15.54
N SER A 214 7.53 4.49 -15.83
CA SER A 214 6.99 5.53 -14.96
C SER A 214 6.17 4.92 -13.84
N LEU A 215 6.43 5.33 -12.60
CA LEU A 215 5.75 4.86 -11.39
C LEU A 215 5.23 6.02 -10.57
N GLU A 216 4.16 5.78 -9.83
CA GLU A 216 3.71 6.69 -8.80
C GLU A 216 4.20 6.20 -7.44
N VAL A 217 4.82 7.10 -6.67
CA VAL A 217 5.48 6.76 -5.41
C VAL A 217 5.17 7.80 -4.34
N MET A 218 5.09 7.34 -3.10
CA MET A 218 5.33 8.22 -1.94
C MET A 218 6.84 8.38 -1.80
N LYS A 219 7.35 9.61 -1.89
CA LYS A 219 8.79 9.88 -1.78
C LYS A 219 9.29 9.66 -0.35
N ARG A 220 10.62 9.62 -0.23
CA ARG A 220 11.31 9.68 1.07
C ARG A 220 10.79 10.90 1.86
N GLY A 221 10.60 10.73 3.16
CA GLY A 221 10.11 11.77 4.05
C GLY A 221 8.59 11.80 4.23
N ALA A 222 7.82 11.08 3.40
CA ALA A 222 6.38 10.96 3.61
C ALA A 222 6.08 10.21 4.91
N LYS A 223 5.04 10.65 5.62
CA LYS A 223 4.66 10.14 6.93
C LYS A 223 3.43 9.25 6.86
N GLY A 224 3.36 8.28 7.76
CA GLY A 224 2.20 7.40 7.87
C GLY A 224 2.04 6.86 9.28
N GLU A 225 0.86 6.34 9.56
CA GLU A 225 0.56 5.64 10.80
C GLU A 225 0.25 4.17 10.52
N PHE A 226 0.96 3.28 11.20
CA PHE A 226 0.73 1.85 11.20
C PHE A 226 -0.02 1.48 12.47
N TYR A 227 -1.19 0.86 12.31
CA TYR A 227 -1.97 0.29 13.42
C TYR A 227 -2.06 -1.22 13.25
N LEU A 228 -1.81 -1.92 14.34
CA LEU A 228 -1.90 -3.37 14.45
C LEU A 228 -2.57 -3.72 15.78
N LEU A 229 -3.64 -4.49 15.70
CA LEU A 229 -4.32 -5.01 16.88
C LEU A 229 -4.02 -6.51 17.01
N TYR A 230 -3.43 -6.89 18.14
CA TYR A 230 -3.28 -8.27 18.56
C TYR A 230 -4.46 -8.64 19.47
N VAL A 231 -5.17 -9.71 19.13
CA VAL A 231 -6.25 -10.29 19.94
C VAL A 231 -5.91 -11.77 20.18
N PRO A 232 -5.77 -12.23 21.43
CA PRO A 232 -5.31 -13.59 21.73
C PRO A 232 -6.33 -14.72 21.44
N TYR A 233 -7.38 -14.45 20.66
CA TYR A 233 -8.46 -15.39 20.30
C TYR A 233 -8.30 -15.93 18.86
N PRO A 234 -8.78 -17.15 18.51
CA PRO A 234 -9.46 -18.15 19.34
C PRO A 234 -8.58 -18.78 20.41
N GLY A 235 -9.01 -18.63 21.67
CA GLY A 235 -8.47 -19.37 22.80
C GLY A 235 -9.20 -20.70 22.88
N GLY A 236 -8.60 -21.76 22.32
CA GLY A 236 -9.08 -23.12 22.53
C GLY A 236 -8.82 -23.60 23.96
N LYS A 237 -9.19 -24.85 24.26
CA LYS A 237 -8.91 -25.50 25.57
C LYS A 237 -7.42 -25.50 25.94
N ASP A 238 -6.53 -25.35 24.96
CA ASP A 238 -5.07 -25.36 25.11
C ASP A 238 -4.44 -23.96 25.12
N PHE A 239 -5.22 -22.88 25.18
CA PHE A 239 -4.66 -21.52 25.27
C PHE A 239 -3.86 -21.35 26.56
N LYS A 240 -2.57 -21.02 26.43
CA LYS A 240 -1.70 -20.70 27.56
C LYS A 240 -1.38 -19.21 27.55
N GLY A 241 -1.46 -18.56 28.70
CA GLY A 241 -1.10 -17.14 28.83
C GLY A 241 0.33 -16.82 28.39
N GLU A 242 1.24 -17.79 28.51
CA GLU A 242 2.63 -17.74 28.04
C GLU A 242 2.74 -17.51 26.53
N GLU A 243 1.77 -18.01 25.73
CA GLU A 243 1.77 -17.80 24.27
C GLU A 243 1.66 -16.33 23.90
N VAL A 244 1.02 -15.51 24.74
CA VAL A 244 0.87 -14.07 24.44
C VAL A 244 2.22 -13.38 24.47
N GLU A 245 3.01 -13.61 25.51
CA GLU A 245 4.33 -13.01 25.66
C GLU A 245 5.26 -13.48 24.53
N GLU A 246 5.21 -14.77 24.19
CA GLU A 246 5.95 -15.35 23.08
C GLU A 246 5.54 -14.74 21.72
N ASP A 247 4.24 -14.65 21.45
CA ASP A 247 3.69 -14.06 20.23
C ASP A 247 4.15 -12.60 20.07
N LEU A 248 4.08 -11.81 21.14
CA LEU A 248 4.46 -10.39 21.11
C LEU A 248 5.97 -10.21 20.92
N ARG A 249 6.82 -11.01 21.58
CA ARG A 249 8.28 -10.95 21.38
C ARG A 249 8.68 -11.33 19.96
N PHE A 250 8.10 -12.41 19.44
CA PHE A 250 8.30 -12.80 18.04
C PHE A 250 7.81 -11.73 17.06
N LEU A 251 6.66 -11.12 17.34
CA LEU A 251 6.09 -10.04 16.54
C LEU A 251 7.01 -8.83 16.47
N VAL A 252 7.69 -8.47 17.57
CA VAL A 252 8.66 -7.37 17.59
C VAL A 252 9.83 -7.63 16.66
N GLU A 253 10.39 -8.84 16.64
CA GLU A 253 11.45 -9.21 15.70
C GLU A 253 10.97 -9.14 14.24
N ALA A 254 9.76 -9.64 13.97
CA ALA A 254 9.17 -9.56 12.64
C ALA A 254 8.94 -8.12 12.18
N LEU A 255 8.41 -7.26 13.06
CA LEU A 255 8.19 -5.83 12.79
C LEU A 255 9.53 -5.11 12.52
N LYS A 256 10.56 -5.40 13.31
CA LYS A 256 11.91 -4.85 13.13
C LYS A 256 12.48 -5.20 11.76
N LEU A 257 12.38 -6.47 11.34
CA LEU A 257 12.82 -6.91 10.02
C LEU A 257 12.00 -6.27 8.90
N MET A 258 10.67 -6.19 9.05
CA MET A 258 9.79 -5.56 8.07
C MET A 258 10.12 -4.08 7.89
N PHE A 259 10.28 -3.31 8.98
CA PHE A 259 10.48 -1.87 8.92
C PHE A 259 11.89 -1.45 8.49
N TYR A 260 12.92 -2.18 8.93
CA TYR A 260 14.30 -1.74 8.79
C TYR A 260 15.11 -2.50 7.74
N THR A 261 14.69 -3.72 7.37
CA THR A 261 15.46 -4.58 6.46
C THR A 261 14.75 -4.79 5.14
N TYR A 262 13.51 -5.31 5.18
CA TYR A 262 12.81 -5.74 3.98
C TYR A 262 11.92 -4.64 3.37
N GLY A 263 11.31 -3.80 4.19
CA GLY A 263 10.32 -2.80 3.76
C GLY A 263 8.95 -3.41 3.41
N PHE A 264 7.97 -2.53 3.22
CA PHE A 264 6.56 -2.88 2.96
C PHE A 264 6.03 -2.44 1.58
N SER A 265 6.88 -2.43 0.55
CA SER A 265 6.51 -1.99 -0.81
C SER A 265 6.59 -3.09 -1.86
N ALA A 266 5.82 -2.94 -2.94
CA ALA A 266 5.88 -3.81 -4.12
C ALA A 266 7.30 -3.95 -4.73
N LYS A 267 8.19 -2.97 -4.50
CA LYS A 267 9.59 -2.98 -4.98
C LYS A 267 10.62 -3.18 -3.86
N LYS A 268 10.28 -4.00 -2.85
CA LYS A 268 11.15 -4.30 -1.69
C LYS A 268 12.57 -4.76 -2.03
N THR A 269 12.78 -5.47 -3.15
CA THR A 269 14.12 -5.90 -3.60
C THR A 269 15.02 -4.73 -3.99
N SER A 270 14.45 -3.56 -4.31
CA SER A 270 15.16 -2.30 -4.53
C SER A 270 15.24 -1.44 -3.24
N GLY A 271 14.80 -1.99 -2.10
CA GLY A 271 14.77 -1.35 -0.78
C GLY A 271 13.57 -0.42 -0.54
N PHE A 272 12.55 -0.43 -1.38
CA PHE A 272 11.38 0.45 -1.20
C PHE A 272 10.60 0.09 0.07
N GLY A 273 9.99 1.09 0.71
CA GLY A 273 9.16 0.93 1.89
C GLY A 273 9.92 0.68 3.20
N VAL A 274 11.22 0.99 3.26
CA VAL A 274 11.99 1.03 4.52
C VAL A 274 11.77 2.37 5.21
N ILE A 275 11.66 2.35 6.55
CA ILE A 275 11.41 3.56 7.36
C ILE A 275 12.67 4.08 8.06
N GLU A 276 12.60 5.32 8.52
CA GLU A 276 13.59 5.92 9.41
C GLU A 276 13.54 5.26 10.79
N LYS A 277 14.62 5.37 11.56
CA LYS A 277 14.68 4.81 12.92
C LYS A 277 13.62 5.49 13.80
N LEU A 278 12.79 4.67 14.44
CA LEU A 278 11.76 5.15 15.35
C LEU A 278 12.40 5.68 16.64
N LYS A 279 11.82 6.76 17.15
CA LYS A 279 12.00 7.23 18.52
C LYS A 279 10.89 6.67 19.40
N GLU A 280 11.09 6.67 20.70
CA GLU A 280 10.10 6.18 21.67
C GLU A 280 8.71 6.81 21.49
N ASP A 281 8.64 8.13 21.31
CA ASP A 281 7.37 8.85 21.08
C ASP A 281 6.64 8.46 19.79
N ASN A 282 7.30 7.73 18.89
CA ASN A 282 6.68 7.23 17.68
C ASN A 282 5.90 5.94 17.88
N VAL A 283 6.06 5.28 19.04
CA VAL A 283 5.49 3.96 19.31
C VAL A 283 4.58 4.05 20.53
N VAL A 284 3.28 3.91 20.28
CA VAL A 284 2.25 3.86 21.33
C VAL A 284 1.73 2.42 21.40
N VAL A 285 1.74 1.84 22.60
CA VAL A 285 1.27 0.48 22.86
C VAL A 285 0.22 0.56 23.95
N CYS A 286 -0.95 -0.01 23.70
CA CYS A 286 -2.05 -0.03 24.65
C CYS A 286 -2.47 -1.50 24.88
N PRO A 287 -2.49 -1.99 26.13
CA PRO A 287 -2.15 -1.28 27.37
C PRO A 287 -0.64 -1.00 27.54
N GLU A 288 -0.32 0.04 28.32
CA GLU A 288 1.05 0.59 28.46
C GLU A 288 2.03 -0.41 29.11
N ASP A 289 1.54 -1.34 29.95
CA ASP A 289 2.36 -2.38 30.58
C ASP A 289 3.01 -3.34 29.57
N LYS A 290 2.50 -3.38 28.33
CA LYS A 290 3.09 -4.16 27.23
C LYS A 290 4.14 -3.41 26.43
N LYS A 291 4.34 -2.10 26.66
CA LYS A 291 5.22 -1.26 25.84
C LYS A 291 6.69 -1.66 25.91
N ASP A 292 7.16 -2.15 27.04
CA ASP A 292 8.56 -2.56 27.22
C ASP A 292 8.98 -3.69 26.26
N ILE A 293 8.03 -4.58 25.90
CA ILE A 293 8.26 -5.65 24.92
C ILE A 293 8.68 -5.06 23.56
N PHE A 294 8.16 -3.89 23.21
CA PHE A 294 8.39 -3.22 21.92
C PHE A 294 9.60 -2.28 21.93
N SER A 295 10.36 -2.22 23.02
CA SER A 295 11.55 -1.36 23.17
C SER A 295 12.61 -1.57 22.08
N MET A 296 12.69 -2.77 21.49
CA MET A 296 13.61 -3.07 20.40
C MET A 296 13.27 -2.38 19.07
N LEU A 297 12.05 -1.85 18.92
CA LEU A 297 11.63 -1.16 17.72
C LEU A 297 12.14 0.28 17.64
N TYR A 298 12.44 0.91 18.77
CA TYR A 298 12.74 2.33 18.84
C TYR A 298 14.01 2.62 19.64
N THR A 299 14.50 3.85 19.51
CA THR A 299 15.58 4.39 20.34
C THR A 299 14.97 5.18 21.50
N LYS A 300 15.39 4.89 22.74
CA LYS A 300 15.00 5.67 23.91
C LYS A 300 15.59 7.07 23.81
N VAL A 301 14.80 8.08 24.13
CA VAL A 301 15.30 9.46 24.18
C VAL A 301 16.12 9.59 25.46
N ASN A 302 17.45 9.67 25.35
CA ASN A 302 18.29 10.01 26.49
C ASN A 302 18.06 11.49 26.83
N ASN A 303 17.21 11.77 27.82
CA ASN A 303 17.05 13.12 28.39
C ASN A 303 18.25 13.57 29.26
N ASN A 304 19.44 13.05 29.00
CA ASN A 304 20.68 13.44 29.67
C ASN A 304 21.54 14.30 28.73
N VAL A 305 21.03 15.47 28.34
CA VAL A 305 21.87 16.64 28.12
C VAL A 305 21.31 17.70 29.05
N LYS A 306 21.80 17.68 30.29
CA LYS A 306 21.81 18.92 31.07
C LYS A 306 22.69 19.88 30.29
N ASP A 307 22.11 21.00 29.86
CA ASP A 307 22.88 22.18 29.52
C ASP A 307 23.86 22.44 30.67
N GLY A 308 25.12 22.08 30.41
CA GLY A 308 26.25 22.37 31.27
C GLY A 308 26.88 23.66 30.77
N ALA A 309 26.79 24.67 31.63
CA ALA A 309 27.36 26.01 31.57
C ALA A 309 28.71 26.16 30.86
#